data_AF-A0A8S0G333-F1
#
_entry.id   AF-A0A8S0G333-F1
#
_cell.length_a   1.000
_cell.length_b   1.000
_cell.length_c   1.000
_cell.angle_alpha   90.00
_cell.angle_beta   90.00
_cell.angle_gamma   90.00
#
_symmetry.space_group_name_H-M   'P 1'
#
loop_
_entity.id
_entity.type
_entity.pdbx_description
1 polymer ?
#
loop_
_entity_poly.entity_id
_entity_poly.type
_entity_poly.pdbx_seq_one_letter_code
_entity_poly.pdbx_strand_id
1 'polypeptide(L)'
;MPEEAVSDTVISAGGGQSLQGQAVNTTLNGGEQWVHEGGIATGTVINEKGWQAVKSGAMATDTVVNTGAEGGPDADNGDTGQFVRGNAVRTTINKNGRQIVAAEGTANTTVVYAGGDQTVHGHALDTTLNGGYQYVHNGGTASDTVVNSDGWQIVKEGGLADFTTVNQKGKPHPRSELQVNAGGTATNVTLKQGGALVTSTAATVTGSNRLGNFTVENGNADGVVLESGGRLDVLEGHSAQNTLVDDGGILAVSAGGKATDVTMTSGGALIADSGATVEGTNASGKFSIDGISGQASGLLLENGGSFTVNAGGQAGNTTVGHRGTLTLAAGGNLSGRTPLPVKSPAAQ
;
A
#
# COMPACT_ATOMS: atom_id res chain seq x y z
N MET A 1 9.44 29.96 -38.24
CA MET A 1 10.14 30.85 -37.29
C MET A 1 10.63 29.94 -36.16
N PRO A 2 11.85 30.08 -35.63
CA PRO A 2 12.24 29.27 -34.49
C PRO A 2 11.29 29.60 -33.34
N GLU A 3 10.66 28.60 -32.71
CA GLU A 3 9.93 28.85 -31.46
C GLU A 3 10.95 29.41 -30.47
N GLU A 4 10.75 30.66 -30.04
CA GLU A 4 11.61 31.28 -29.04
C GLU A 4 11.47 30.49 -27.74
N ALA A 5 12.48 29.66 -27.44
CA ALA A 5 12.59 28.99 -26.18
C ALA A 5 13.20 29.95 -25.15
N VAL A 6 12.55 30.07 -23.98
CA VAL A 6 13.12 30.78 -22.84
C VAL A 6 13.93 29.79 -22.02
N SER A 7 15.20 30.08 -21.71
CA SER A 7 16.05 29.19 -20.92
C SER A 7 16.42 29.77 -19.57
N ASP A 8 16.78 28.89 -18.63
CA ASP A 8 17.45 29.21 -17.36
C ASP A 8 16.73 30.29 -16.54
N THR A 9 15.39 30.31 -16.66
CA THR A 9 14.53 31.29 -16.00
C THR A 9 14.40 30.93 -14.53
N VAL A 10 14.68 31.87 -13.64
CA VAL A 10 14.46 31.71 -12.19
C VAL A 10 13.24 32.52 -11.78
N ILE A 11 12.23 31.85 -11.23
CA ILE A 11 10.98 32.47 -10.78
C ILE A 11 10.92 32.37 -9.25
N SER A 12 10.98 33.53 -8.60
CA SER A 12 10.91 33.63 -7.13
C SER A 12 9.49 33.88 -6.65
N ALA A 13 9.27 33.83 -5.34
CA ALA A 13 7.98 34.10 -4.70
C ALA A 13 7.26 35.34 -5.25
N GLY A 14 5.98 35.16 -5.63
CA GLY A 14 5.14 36.19 -6.24
C GLY A 14 5.39 36.43 -7.73
N GLY A 15 6.42 35.81 -8.31
CA GLY A 15 6.66 35.78 -9.74
C GLY A 15 5.93 34.63 -10.43
N GLY A 16 5.71 34.77 -11.73
CA GLY A 16 5.01 33.75 -12.51
C GLY A 16 5.35 33.78 -14.00
N GLN A 17 5.37 32.61 -14.64
CA GLN A 17 5.55 32.46 -16.09
C GLN A 17 4.34 31.77 -16.72
N SER A 18 3.65 32.47 -17.62
CA SER A 18 2.64 31.90 -18.51
C SER A 18 3.30 31.39 -19.78
N LEU A 19 3.47 30.09 -19.90
CA LEU A 19 4.19 29.44 -20.99
C LEU A 19 3.25 28.92 -22.08
N GLN A 20 3.32 29.48 -23.28
CA GLN A 20 2.63 29.00 -24.50
C GLN A 20 3.61 28.47 -25.56
N GLY A 21 4.90 28.79 -25.43
CA GLY A 21 5.98 28.25 -26.26
C GLY A 21 6.83 27.24 -25.48
N GLN A 22 8.15 27.31 -25.62
CA GLN A 22 9.07 26.39 -24.95
C GLN A 22 9.82 27.06 -23.80
N ALA A 23 9.97 26.37 -22.67
CA ALA A 23 10.84 26.79 -21.58
C ALA A 23 11.78 25.64 -21.21
N VAL A 24 13.06 25.96 -20.98
CA VAL A 24 14.09 24.97 -20.64
C VAL A 24 14.78 25.38 -19.34
N ASN A 25 14.97 24.44 -18.42
CA ASN A 25 15.68 24.65 -17.14
C ASN A 25 15.10 25.77 -16.26
N THR A 26 13.78 25.89 -16.23
CA THR A 26 13.13 26.86 -15.32
C THR A 26 13.31 26.41 -13.87
N THR A 27 13.66 27.32 -12.96
CA THR A 27 13.73 27.05 -11.52
C THR A 27 12.64 27.84 -10.78
N LEU A 28 11.80 27.16 -10.01
CA LEU A 28 10.70 27.75 -9.24
C LEU A 28 11.05 27.75 -7.75
N ASN A 29 11.38 28.92 -7.19
CA ASN A 29 11.70 29.14 -5.78
C ASN A 29 10.57 29.94 -5.12
N GLY A 30 9.41 29.30 -4.92
CA GLY A 30 8.17 29.94 -4.49
C GLY A 30 7.37 30.62 -5.61
N GLY A 31 7.91 30.62 -6.84
CA GLY A 31 7.25 31.15 -8.03
C GLY A 31 6.42 30.12 -8.78
N GLU A 32 5.66 30.59 -9.74
CA GLU A 32 4.68 29.77 -10.47
C GLU A 32 5.02 29.64 -11.97
N GLN A 33 4.76 28.47 -12.55
CA GLN A 33 4.81 28.26 -13.99
C GLN A 33 3.51 27.61 -14.46
N TRP A 34 2.76 28.32 -15.30
CA TRP A 34 1.59 27.78 -15.98
C TRP A 34 1.98 27.38 -17.39
N VAL A 35 2.00 26.08 -17.66
CA VAL A 35 2.18 25.57 -19.02
C VAL A 35 0.80 25.46 -19.66
N HIS A 36 0.55 26.31 -20.66
CA HIS A 36 -0.70 26.36 -21.41
C HIS A 36 -0.70 25.37 -22.58
N GLU A 37 -1.85 25.20 -23.22
CA GLU A 37 -2.01 24.38 -24.42
C GLU A 37 -0.92 24.68 -25.47
N GLY A 38 -0.27 23.63 -25.98
CA GLY A 38 0.87 23.74 -26.91
C GLY A 38 2.20 24.07 -26.26
N GLY A 39 2.21 24.55 -25.01
CA GLY A 39 3.42 24.87 -24.27
C GLY A 39 4.19 23.63 -23.82
N ILE A 40 5.52 23.74 -23.83
CA ILE A 40 6.44 22.66 -23.43
C ILE A 40 7.46 23.18 -22.39
N ALA A 41 7.43 22.62 -21.19
CA ALA A 41 8.41 22.91 -20.14
C ALA A 41 9.36 21.72 -19.94
N THR A 42 10.65 21.91 -20.21
CA THR A 42 11.69 20.87 -20.10
C THR A 42 12.62 21.18 -18.94
N GLY A 43 12.87 20.22 -18.05
CA GLY A 43 13.87 20.35 -17.00
C GLY A 43 13.49 21.36 -15.91
N THR A 44 12.20 21.56 -15.65
CA THR A 44 11.78 22.49 -14.59
C THR A 44 12.13 21.91 -13.22
N VAL A 45 12.76 22.71 -12.35
CA VAL A 45 13.06 22.35 -10.96
C VAL A 45 12.13 23.13 -10.03
N ILE A 46 11.30 22.42 -9.28
CA ILE A 46 10.31 22.99 -8.37
C ILE A 46 10.84 22.87 -6.94
N ASN A 47 11.34 23.97 -6.38
CA ASN A 47 11.84 24.05 -5.00
C ASN A 47 10.78 24.62 -4.07
N GLU A 48 11.13 24.85 -2.80
CA GLU A 48 10.22 25.26 -1.73
C GLU A 48 9.12 26.23 -2.17
N LYS A 49 7.85 25.80 -2.04
CA LYS A 49 6.62 26.52 -2.41
C LYS A 49 6.48 26.87 -3.89
N GLY A 50 7.38 26.43 -4.75
CA GLY A 50 7.22 26.54 -6.19
C GLY A 50 6.03 25.72 -6.67
N TRP A 51 5.42 26.16 -7.77
CA TRP A 51 4.26 25.47 -8.33
C TRP A 51 4.30 25.45 -9.86
N GLN A 52 4.19 24.26 -10.44
CA GLN A 52 4.04 24.10 -11.89
C GLN A 52 2.67 23.51 -12.21
N ALA A 53 1.88 24.25 -13.00
CA ALA A 53 0.59 23.80 -13.51
C ALA A 53 0.70 23.43 -14.99
N VAL A 54 0.63 22.14 -15.30
CA VAL A 54 0.62 21.61 -16.67
C VAL A 54 -0.83 21.47 -17.12
N LYS A 55 -1.33 22.40 -17.93
CA LYS A 55 -2.75 22.45 -18.34
C LYS A 55 -3.05 21.42 -19.44
N SER A 56 -4.32 21.24 -19.76
CA SER A 56 -4.73 20.38 -20.88
C SER A 56 -4.05 20.81 -22.19
N GLY A 57 -3.60 19.84 -22.98
CA GLY A 57 -2.83 20.06 -24.21
C GLY A 57 -1.38 20.53 -24.00
N ALA A 58 -0.91 20.66 -22.77
CA ALA A 58 0.47 21.02 -22.45
C ALA A 58 1.35 19.79 -22.15
N MET A 59 2.67 19.99 -22.20
CA MET A 59 3.68 18.98 -21.87
C MET A 59 4.72 19.54 -20.88
N ALA A 60 5.04 18.76 -19.86
CA ALA A 60 6.24 18.96 -19.05
C ALA A 60 7.13 17.71 -19.13
N THR A 61 8.43 17.88 -19.36
CA THR A 61 9.38 16.76 -19.36
C THR A 61 10.50 17.00 -18.37
N ASP A 62 11.01 15.91 -17.79
CA ASP A 62 12.21 15.92 -16.95
C ASP A 62 12.08 16.88 -15.76
N THR A 63 10.86 17.04 -15.24
CA THR A 63 10.58 17.92 -14.10
C THR A 63 11.11 17.28 -12.82
N VAL A 64 11.76 18.08 -11.98
CA VAL A 64 12.25 17.67 -10.65
C VAL A 64 11.42 18.39 -9.59
N VAL A 65 10.73 17.62 -8.75
CA VAL A 65 9.81 18.15 -7.73
C VAL A 65 10.38 17.94 -6.33
N ASN A 66 10.63 19.03 -5.60
CA ASN A 66 11.26 19.04 -4.27
C ASN A 66 10.35 19.67 -3.17
N THR A 67 9.08 19.96 -3.48
CA THR A 67 8.10 20.57 -2.56
C THR A 67 6.67 20.08 -2.89
N GLY A 68 5.73 20.33 -1.98
CA GLY A 68 4.30 20.07 -2.16
C GLY A 68 3.73 18.97 -1.26
N ALA A 69 4.58 18.14 -0.65
CA ALA A 69 4.16 17.07 0.26
C ALA A 69 4.18 17.47 1.76
N GLU A 70 4.45 18.73 2.08
CA GLU A 70 4.58 19.21 3.48
C GLU A 70 3.27 19.08 4.28
N GLY A 71 2.11 18.99 3.61
CA GLY A 71 0.81 18.73 4.23
C GLY A 71 0.57 17.28 4.65
N GLY A 72 1.49 16.36 4.32
CA GLY A 72 1.36 14.93 4.56
C GLY A 72 0.69 14.17 3.40
N PRO A 73 0.67 12.83 3.45
CA PRO A 73 0.38 11.96 2.32
C PRO A 73 -0.99 12.18 1.66
N ASP A 74 -2.03 12.47 2.44
CA ASP A 74 -3.40 12.72 1.98
C ASP A 74 -3.72 14.20 1.71
N ALA A 75 -2.73 15.09 1.75
CA ALA A 75 -2.95 16.50 1.44
C ALA A 75 -3.04 16.71 -0.08
N ASP A 76 -4.24 17.02 -0.59
CA ASP A 76 -4.44 17.51 -1.96
C ASP A 76 -4.08 19.00 -2.06
N ASN A 77 -2.92 19.39 -1.53
CA ASN A 77 -2.40 20.75 -1.64
C ASN A 77 -2.05 21.03 -3.10
N GLY A 78 -2.99 21.59 -3.85
CA GLY A 78 -2.85 21.91 -5.26
C GLY A 78 -2.10 23.22 -5.54
N ASP A 79 -1.55 23.88 -4.52
CA ASP A 79 -0.90 25.20 -4.59
C ASP A 79 0.63 25.15 -4.58
N THR A 80 1.24 23.97 -4.48
CA THR A 80 2.69 23.74 -4.52
C THR A 80 3.01 22.40 -5.19
N GLY A 81 4.26 22.21 -5.64
CA GLY A 81 4.66 21.01 -6.37
C GLY A 81 4.22 21.04 -7.85
N GLN A 82 3.92 19.89 -8.43
CA GLN A 82 3.50 19.78 -9.83
C GLN A 82 2.03 19.34 -9.93
N PHE A 83 1.21 20.11 -10.65
CA PHE A 83 -0.18 19.81 -10.91
C PHE A 83 -0.41 19.53 -12.40
N VAL A 84 -0.86 18.33 -12.75
CA VAL A 84 -0.91 17.82 -14.13
C VAL A 84 -2.36 17.60 -14.57
N ARG A 85 -2.85 18.43 -15.49
CA ARG A 85 -4.06 18.21 -16.31
C ARG A 85 -3.72 17.84 -17.76
N GLY A 86 -2.49 18.14 -18.21
CA GLY A 86 -1.95 17.73 -19.50
C GLY A 86 -1.08 16.48 -19.35
N ASN A 87 0.14 16.55 -19.88
CA ASN A 87 1.08 15.43 -19.86
C ASN A 87 2.36 15.79 -19.10
N ALA A 88 2.81 14.91 -18.20
CA ALA A 88 4.11 14.99 -17.57
C ALA A 88 4.92 13.72 -17.86
N VAL A 89 6.16 13.86 -18.31
CA VAL A 89 7.00 12.73 -18.75
C VAL A 89 8.35 12.75 -18.04
N ARG A 90 8.81 11.61 -17.53
CA ARG A 90 10.10 11.49 -16.80
C ARG A 90 10.20 12.44 -15.61
N THR A 91 9.13 12.53 -14.83
CA THR A 91 9.13 13.35 -13.61
C THR A 91 9.91 12.63 -12.51
N THR A 92 10.80 13.36 -11.83
CA THR A 92 11.47 12.89 -10.61
C THR A 92 10.87 13.61 -9.40
N ILE A 93 10.30 12.85 -8.47
CA ILE A 93 9.73 13.35 -7.23
C ILE A 93 10.69 12.98 -6.10
N ASN A 94 11.35 14.00 -5.54
CA ASN A 94 12.25 13.82 -4.41
C ASN A 94 11.49 13.92 -3.08
N LYS A 95 12.23 13.80 -1.98
CA LYS A 95 11.70 14.07 -0.64
C LYS A 95 10.96 15.41 -0.60
N ASN A 96 9.79 15.41 0.02
CA ASN A 96 8.84 16.52 0.12
C ASN A 96 8.21 16.94 -1.23
N GLY A 97 8.56 16.30 -2.35
CA GLY A 97 7.96 16.56 -3.65
C GLY A 97 6.56 15.96 -3.75
N ARG A 98 5.65 16.68 -4.41
CA ARG A 98 4.31 16.16 -4.77
C ARG A 98 3.98 16.40 -6.24
N GLN A 99 3.53 15.34 -6.92
CA GLN A 99 2.84 15.43 -8.21
C GLN A 99 1.37 15.06 -8.03
N ILE A 100 0.46 15.92 -8.45
CA ILE A 100 -0.97 15.63 -8.53
C ILE A 100 -1.35 15.45 -10.00
N VAL A 101 -1.70 14.23 -10.37
CA VAL A 101 -2.24 13.89 -11.70
C VAL A 101 -3.75 14.00 -11.62
N ALA A 102 -4.31 15.11 -12.11
CA ALA A 102 -5.75 15.35 -12.13
C ALA A 102 -6.47 14.38 -13.09
N ALA A 103 -7.81 14.33 -13.03
CA ALA A 103 -8.63 13.35 -13.76
C ALA A 103 -8.35 13.25 -15.28
N GLU A 104 -7.98 14.36 -15.93
CA GLU A 104 -7.64 14.40 -17.38
C GLU A 104 -6.13 14.29 -17.63
N GLY A 105 -5.32 14.34 -16.58
CA GLY A 105 -3.87 14.36 -16.66
C GLY A 105 -3.27 12.97 -16.87
N THR A 106 -2.11 12.94 -17.52
CA THR A 106 -1.28 11.74 -17.66
C THR A 106 0.13 12.02 -17.17
N ALA A 107 0.64 11.17 -16.27
CA ALA A 107 2.05 11.13 -15.89
C ALA A 107 2.68 9.83 -16.40
N ASN A 108 3.84 9.92 -17.06
CA ASN A 108 4.51 8.78 -17.67
C ASN A 108 5.99 8.70 -17.25
N THR A 109 6.46 7.51 -16.87
CA THR A 109 7.83 7.23 -16.42
C THR A 109 8.20 8.10 -15.20
N THR A 110 7.32 8.13 -14.19
CA THR A 110 7.57 8.90 -12.97
C THR A 110 8.41 8.09 -11.99
N VAL A 111 9.44 8.70 -11.40
CA VAL A 111 10.23 8.09 -10.33
C VAL A 111 9.95 8.84 -9.03
N VAL A 112 9.50 8.11 -8.00
CA VAL A 112 9.18 8.66 -6.69
C VAL A 112 10.16 8.13 -5.66
N TYR A 113 10.97 9.02 -5.07
CA TYR A 113 11.92 8.67 -4.01
C TYR A 113 11.32 8.81 -2.62
N ALA A 114 12.05 8.29 -1.63
CA ALA A 114 11.67 8.34 -0.22
C ALA A 114 11.18 9.72 0.25
N GLY A 115 9.93 9.75 0.74
CA GLY A 115 9.24 10.95 1.21
C GLY A 115 8.68 11.86 0.11
N GLY A 116 8.66 11.41 -1.14
CA GLY A 116 7.91 12.03 -2.22
C GLY A 116 6.57 11.33 -2.47
N ASP A 117 5.61 12.06 -3.04
CA ASP A 117 4.24 11.63 -3.24
C ASP A 117 3.75 11.83 -4.68
N GLN A 118 3.04 10.84 -5.22
CA GLN A 118 2.23 10.98 -6.44
C GLN A 118 0.76 10.69 -6.13
N THR A 119 -0.11 11.69 -6.29
CA THR A 119 -1.57 11.53 -6.21
C THR A 119 -2.13 11.34 -7.61
N VAL A 120 -2.90 10.27 -7.83
CA VAL A 120 -3.41 9.87 -9.14
C VAL A 120 -4.94 9.89 -9.14
N HIS A 121 -5.52 10.92 -9.76
CA HIS A 121 -6.93 10.96 -10.14
C HIS A 121 -7.14 10.68 -11.63
N GLY A 122 -6.12 10.91 -12.47
CA GLY A 122 -6.10 10.57 -13.90
C GLY A 122 -5.31 9.29 -14.17
N HIS A 123 -4.30 9.37 -15.03
CA HIS A 123 -3.51 8.21 -15.46
C HIS A 123 -2.03 8.34 -15.08
N ALA A 124 -1.49 7.37 -14.33
CA ALA A 124 -0.07 7.22 -14.08
C ALA A 124 0.43 5.95 -14.78
N LEU A 125 1.42 6.09 -15.66
CA LEU A 125 2.00 5.00 -16.44
C LEU A 125 3.47 4.84 -16.07
N ASP A 126 3.92 3.60 -15.88
CA ASP A 126 5.35 3.29 -15.66
C ASP A 126 5.92 4.07 -14.45
N THR A 127 5.24 3.98 -13.31
CA THR A 127 5.71 4.64 -12.08
C THR A 127 6.65 3.73 -11.31
N THR A 128 7.84 4.23 -10.95
CA THR A 128 8.79 3.52 -10.08
C THR A 128 8.81 4.14 -8.69
N LEU A 129 8.44 3.37 -7.66
CA LEU A 129 8.46 3.79 -6.26
C LEU A 129 9.74 3.31 -5.56
N ASN A 130 10.72 4.19 -5.42
CA ASN A 130 12.00 3.97 -4.73
C ASN A 130 11.95 4.56 -3.31
N GLY A 131 11.03 4.04 -2.50
CA GLY A 131 10.76 4.57 -1.16
C GLY A 131 9.63 5.60 -1.10
N GLY A 132 9.16 6.07 -2.24
CA GLY A 132 8.08 7.04 -2.36
C GLY A 132 6.69 6.41 -2.34
N TYR A 133 5.69 7.28 -2.37
CA TYR A 133 4.28 6.91 -2.25
C TYR A 133 3.50 7.20 -3.53
N GLN A 134 2.59 6.29 -3.90
CA GLN A 134 1.58 6.54 -4.94
C GLN A 134 0.19 6.27 -4.38
N TYR A 135 -0.68 7.27 -4.46
CA TYR A 135 -2.09 7.17 -4.06
C TYR A 135 -2.97 7.16 -5.30
N VAL A 136 -3.59 6.03 -5.59
CA VAL A 136 -4.55 5.89 -6.69
C VAL A 136 -5.94 6.15 -6.14
N HIS A 137 -6.50 7.31 -6.44
CA HIS A 137 -7.80 7.76 -5.96
C HIS A 137 -8.94 7.23 -6.85
N ASN A 138 -10.18 7.48 -6.42
CA ASN A 138 -11.38 7.16 -7.19
C ASN A 138 -11.30 7.72 -8.63
N GLY A 139 -11.49 6.86 -9.63
CA GLY A 139 -11.38 7.18 -11.06
C GLY A 139 -9.95 7.21 -11.60
N GLY A 140 -8.95 7.22 -10.71
CA GLY A 140 -7.54 7.16 -11.07
C GLY A 140 -7.12 5.76 -11.51
N THR A 141 -6.20 5.70 -12.48
CA THR A 141 -5.59 4.46 -12.96
C THR A 141 -4.07 4.56 -12.89
N ALA A 142 -3.42 3.59 -12.25
CA ALA A 142 -1.98 3.40 -12.30
C ALA A 142 -1.65 2.10 -13.06
N SER A 143 -0.85 2.17 -14.12
CA SER A 143 -0.41 1.01 -14.89
C SER A 143 1.10 0.84 -14.80
N ASP A 144 1.55 -0.41 -14.75
CA ASP A 144 2.97 -0.80 -14.74
C ASP A 144 3.76 -0.16 -13.59
N THR A 145 3.13 -0.07 -12.41
CA THR A 145 3.82 0.45 -11.22
C THR A 145 4.79 -0.59 -10.67
N VAL A 146 6.04 -0.19 -10.46
CA VAL A 146 7.10 -0.99 -9.83
C VAL A 146 7.34 -0.47 -8.42
N VAL A 147 7.03 -1.28 -7.42
CA VAL A 147 7.21 -0.97 -6.00
C VAL A 147 8.51 -1.60 -5.50
N ASN A 148 9.54 -0.77 -5.29
CA ASN A 148 10.82 -1.19 -4.73
C ASN A 148 10.84 -1.02 -3.20
N SER A 149 12.00 -1.25 -2.57
CA SER A 149 12.18 -1.09 -1.11
C SER A 149 11.60 0.24 -0.63
N ASP A 150 10.77 0.17 0.41
CA ASP A 150 10.07 1.31 1.03
C ASP A 150 9.01 1.98 0.17
N GLY A 151 8.88 1.54 -1.09
CA GLY A 151 7.80 1.99 -1.95
C GLY A 151 6.48 1.51 -1.41
N TRP A 152 5.47 2.37 -1.51
CA TRP A 152 4.12 2.02 -1.08
C TRP A 152 3.11 2.57 -2.07
N GLN A 153 2.39 1.65 -2.71
CA GLN A 153 1.27 1.96 -3.58
C GLN A 153 -0.03 1.71 -2.83
N ILE A 154 -0.89 2.72 -2.77
CA ILE A 154 -2.19 2.66 -2.11
C ILE A 154 -3.27 2.83 -3.17
N VAL A 155 -4.07 1.79 -3.36
CA VAL A 155 -5.25 1.82 -4.22
C VAL A 155 -6.48 2.07 -3.34
N LYS A 156 -7.03 3.27 -3.44
CA LYS A 156 -8.23 3.69 -2.69
C LYS A 156 -9.50 3.16 -3.36
N GLU A 157 -10.63 3.35 -2.69
CA GLU A 157 -11.95 3.00 -3.24
C GLU A 157 -12.15 3.63 -4.63
N GLY A 158 -12.53 2.82 -5.61
CA GLY A 158 -12.74 3.24 -7.00
C GLY A 158 -11.46 3.51 -7.80
N GLY A 159 -10.27 3.34 -7.20
CA GLY A 159 -8.99 3.38 -7.91
C GLY A 159 -8.66 2.04 -8.57
N LEU A 160 -7.91 2.10 -9.68
CA LEU A 160 -7.44 0.93 -10.42
C LEU A 160 -5.91 0.92 -10.50
N ALA A 161 -5.28 -0.16 -10.05
CA ALA A 161 -3.90 -0.48 -10.38
C ALA A 161 -3.85 -1.69 -11.32
N ASP A 162 -3.10 -1.60 -12.41
CA ASP A 162 -2.91 -2.70 -13.36
C ASP A 162 -1.42 -2.97 -13.57
N PHE A 163 -1.04 -4.24 -13.68
CA PHE A 163 0.37 -4.67 -13.86
C PHE A 163 1.33 -4.17 -12.77
N THR A 164 0.87 -4.14 -11.51
CA THR A 164 1.75 -3.78 -10.40
C THR A 164 2.75 -4.89 -10.10
N THR A 165 4.03 -4.54 -10.00
CA THR A 165 5.08 -5.44 -9.49
C THR A 165 5.57 -4.98 -8.13
N VAL A 166 5.44 -5.84 -7.11
CA VAL A 166 5.96 -5.57 -5.77
C VAL A 166 7.23 -6.39 -5.56
N ASN A 167 8.36 -5.70 -5.48
CA ASN A 167 9.66 -6.32 -5.25
C ASN A 167 9.91 -6.60 -3.76
N GLN A 168 10.96 -7.35 -3.46
CA GLN A 168 11.38 -7.61 -2.09
C GLN A 168 11.71 -6.30 -1.33
N LYS A 169 11.39 -6.25 -0.03
CA LYS A 169 11.92 -5.19 0.85
C LYS A 169 13.45 -5.20 0.87
N GLY A 170 14.08 -4.03 0.90
CA GLY A 170 15.49 -3.90 1.25
C GLY A 170 15.69 -4.01 2.76
N LYS A 171 16.77 -4.64 3.23
CA LYS A 171 17.17 -4.53 4.64
C LYS A 171 17.86 -3.17 4.85
N PRO A 172 17.60 -2.42 5.94
CA PRO A 172 16.81 -2.73 7.16
C PRO A 172 15.35 -2.18 7.13
N HIS A 173 14.81 -1.93 5.96
CA HIS A 173 13.74 -0.98 5.74
C HIS A 173 12.33 -1.64 5.71
N PRO A 174 11.27 -0.95 6.16
CA PRO A 174 10.08 -1.58 6.72
C PRO A 174 9.22 -2.40 5.76
N ARG A 175 9.17 -2.15 4.44
CA ARG A 175 8.32 -2.89 3.47
C ARG A 175 8.43 -2.39 2.04
N SER A 176 8.25 -3.24 1.03
CA SER A 176 7.77 -2.84 -0.30
C SER A 176 6.31 -3.29 -0.36
N GLU A 177 5.35 -2.37 -0.51
CA GLU A 177 3.96 -2.65 -0.19
C GLU A 177 2.98 -2.22 -1.29
N LEU A 178 2.10 -3.14 -1.67
CA LEU A 178 0.83 -2.82 -2.32
C LEU A 178 -0.27 -2.90 -1.27
N GLN A 179 -0.94 -1.78 -1.01
CA GLN A 179 -2.16 -1.72 -0.22
C GLN A 179 -3.37 -1.50 -1.13
N VAL A 180 -4.38 -2.37 -1.01
CA VAL A 180 -5.65 -2.22 -1.73
C VAL A 180 -6.77 -2.12 -0.72
N ASN A 181 -7.39 -0.93 -0.65
CA ASN A 181 -8.50 -0.67 0.25
C ASN A 181 -9.80 -1.32 -0.27
N ALA A 182 -10.81 -1.40 0.61
CA ALA A 182 -12.15 -1.83 0.20
C ALA A 182 -12.64 -1.01 -1.01
N GLY A 183 -13.21 -1.70 -2.01
CA GLY A 183 -13.65 -1.10 -3.27
C GLY A 183 -12.52 -0.66 -4.22
N GLY A 184 -11.25 -0.79 -3.83
CA GLY A 184 -10.11 -0.63 -4.73
C GLY A 184 -9.89 -1.89 -5.58
N THR A 185 -9.33 -1.72 -6.78
CA THR A 185 -9.04 -2.82 -7.71
C THR A 185 -7.57 -2.84 -8.10
N ALA A 186 -6.92 -3.99 -7.96
CA ALA A 186 -5.57 -4.24 -8.46
C ALA A 186 -5.55 -5.52 -9.31
N THR A 187 -5.22 -5.42 -10.59
CA THR A 187 -5.16 -6.57 -11.51
C THR A 187 -3.74 -6.81 -12.01
N ASN A 188 -3.48 -8.06 -12.44
CA ASN A 188 -2.18 -8.48 -12.96
C ASN A 188 -1.02 -8.21 -11.99
N VAL A 189 -1.27 -8.33 -10.69
CA VAL A 189 -0.28 -8.09 -9.65
C VAL A 189 0.80 -9.18 -9.70
N THR A 190 2.06 -8.79 -9.62
CA THR A 190 3.19 -9.71 -9.43
C THR A 190 3.84 -9.45 -8.08
N LEU A 191 3.56 -10.31 -7.10
CA LEU A 191 4.23 -10.29 -5.79
C LEU A 191 5.51 -11.14 -5.86
N LYS A 192 6.66 -10.47 -5.87
CA LYS A 192 7.94 -11.18 -5.69
C LYS A 192 8.07 -11.60 -4.23
N GLN A 193 8.91 -12.61 -3.97
CA GLN A 193 9.17 -13.05 -2.60
C GLN A 193 9.66 -11.88 -1.73
N GLY A 194 8.99 -11.66 -0.60
CA GLY A 194 9.25 -10.55 0.31
C GLY A 194 8.58 -9.22 -0.05
N GLY A 195 7.78 -9.18 -1.11
CA GLY A 195 6.83 -8.09 -1.39
C GLY A 195 5.56 -8.25 -0.55
N ALA A 196 5.08 -7.16 0.05
CA ALA A 196 3.91 -7.18 0.91
C ALA A 196 2.63 -6.82 0.15
N LEU A 197 1.56 -7.57 0.42
CA LEU A 197 0.19 -7.23 0.04
C LEU A 197 -0.61 -6.95 1.32
N VAL A 198 -1.22 -5.77 1.41
CA VAL A 198 -2.15 -5.40 2.47
C VAL A 198 -3.52 -5.18 1.86
N THR A 199 -4.50 -6.01 2.21
CA THR A 199 -5.83 -5.94 1.61
C THR A 199 -6.90 -6.56 2.51
N SER A 200 -8.16 -6.47 2.08
CA SER A 200 -9.29 -7.18 2.66
C SER A 200 -10.10 -7.88 1.58
N THR A 201 -10.95 -8.80 2.02
CA THR A 201 -11.95 -9.47 1.15
C THR A 201 -13.00 -8.52 0.53
N ALA A 202 -13.03 -7.23 0.91
CA ALA A 202 -13.84 -6.20 0.25
C ALA A 202 -13.15 -5.46 -0.91
N ALA A 203 -11.90 -5.82 -1.23
CA ALA A 203 -11.17 -5.33 -2.39
C ALA A 203 -11.22 -6.34 -3.55
N THR A 204 -10.75 -5.92 -4.73
CA THR A 204 -10.47 -6.81 -5.85
C THR A 204 -8.96 -6.85 -6.10
N VAL A 205 -8.30 -8.00 -5.93
CA VAL A 205 -6.87 -8.18 -6.19
C VAL A 205 -6.64 -9.49 -6.95
N THR A 206 -6.07 -9.43 -8.15
CA THR A 206 -5.73 -10.64 -8.92
C THR A 206 -4.28 -10.60 -9.39
N GLY A 207 -3.63 -11.75 -9.40
CA GLY A 207 -2.23 -11.80 -9.79
C GLY A 207 -1.55 -13.13 -9.51
N SER A 208 -0.23 -13.05 -9.37
CA SER A 208 0.64 -14.16 -9.02
C SER A 208 1.59 -13.81 -7.88
N ASN A 209 1.95 -14.82 -7.10
CA ASN A 209 2.95 -14.77 -6.06
C ASN A 209 3.89 -15.99 -6.20
N ARG A 210 4.75 -16.22 -5.21
CA ARG A 210 5.74 -17.32 -5.24
C ARG A 210 5.14 -18.74 -5.25
N LEU A 211 3.85 -18.90 -4.98
CA LEU A 211 3.12 -20.18 -5.02
C LEU A 211 2.25 -20.35 -6.28
N GLY A 212 2.16 -19.33 -7.15
CA GLY A 212 1.32 -19.34 -8.33
C GLY A 212 0.29 -18.22 -8.31
N ASN A 213 -0.84 -18.44 -8.97
CA ASN A 213 -1.91 -17.44 -9.05
C ASN A 213 -2.64 -17.30 -7.72
N PHE A 214 -3.11 -16.08 -7.43
CA PHE A 214 -3.96 -15.80 -6.28
C PHE A 214 -5.06 -14.82 -6.69
N THR A 215 -6.17 -14.84 -5.94
CA THR A 215 -7.29 -13.93 -6.13
C THR A 215 -7.83 -13.44 -4.78
N VAL A 216 -8.37 -12.24 -4.79
CA VAL A 216 -9.27 -11.67 -3.78
C VAL A 216 -10.35 -10.98 -4.58
N GLU A 217 -11.55 -11.56 -4.65
CA GLU A 217 -12.65 -11.00 -5.44
C GLU A 217 -13.99 -11.47 -4.89
N ASN A 218 -15.02 -10.61 -4.96
CA ASN A 218 -16.38 -10.96 -4.58
C ASN A 218 -16.51 -11.58 -3.17
N GLY A 219 -15.73 -11.09 -2.20
CA GLY A 219 -15.75 -11.61 -0.83
C GLY A 219 -14.99 -12.93 -0.63
N ASN A 220 -14.25 -13.42 -1.63
CA ASN A 220 -13.46 -14.64 -1.54
C ASN A 220 -11.98 -14.39 -1.86
N ALA A 221 -11.09 -14.89 -1.02
CA ALA A 221 -9.64 -14.90 -1.25
C ALA A 221 -9.13 -16.33 -1.45
N ASP A 222 -8.23 -16.54 -2.42
CA ASP A 222 -7.61 -17.84 -2.70
C ASP A 222 -6.13 -17.69 -3.03
N GLY A 223 -5.28 -18.53 -2.42
CA GLY A 223 -3.86 -18.61 -2.71
C GLY A 223 -3.04 -17.40 -2.25
N VAL A 224 -3.57 -16.58 -1.34
CA VAL A 224 -2.89 -15.38 -0.83
C VAL A 224 -1.69 -15.77 0.02
N VAL A 225 -0.52 -15.18 -0.29
CA VAL A 225 0.70 -15.29 0.52
C VAL A 225 0.91 -13.98 1.27
N LEU A 226 1.01 -14.07 2.59
CA LEU A 226 1.23 -12.95 3.50
C LEU A 226 2.63 -13.07 4.09
N GLU A 227 3.51 -12.15 3.72
CA GLU A 227 4.88 -12.10 4.21
C GLU A 227 5.36 -10.65 4.29
N SER A 228 6.42 -10.41 5.06
CA SER A 228 7.10 -9.10 5.13
C SER A 228 6.18 -7.91 5.43
N GLY A 229 5.18 -8.09 6.29
CA GLY A 229 4.21 -7.05 6.66
C GLY A 229 2.90 -7.11 5.87
N GLY A 230 2.77 -8.05 4.93
CA GLY A 230 1.50 -8.32 4.25
C GLY A 230 0.39 -8.70 5.23
N ARG A 231 -0.83 -8.29 4.92
CA ARG A 231 -2.02 -8.51 5.74
C ARG A 231 -3.24 -8.82 4.89
N LEU A 232 -4.03 -9.80 5.31
CA LEU A 232 -5.37 -10.04 4.77
C LEU A 232 -6.41 -9.92 5.89
N ASP A 233 -7.38 -9.03 5.69
CA ASP A 233 -8.59 -8.95 6.52
C ASP A 233 -9.75 -9.73 5.85
N VAL A 234 -10.13 -10.85 6.47
CA VAL A 234 -11.31 -11.65 6.11
C VAL A 234 -12.50 -11.13 6.91
N LEU A 235 -13.46 -10.53 6.21
CA LEU A 235 -14.60 -9.84 6.82
C LEU A 235 -15.75 -10.81 7.12
N GLU A 236 -16.75 -10.32 7.85
CA GLU A 236 -17.98 -11.07 8.14
C GLU A 236 -18.66 -11.54 6.84
N GLY A 237 -19.04 -12.82 6.78
CA GLY A 237 -19.70 -13.42 5.62
C GLY A 237 -18.77 -13.70 4.43
N HIS A 238 -17.49 -13.34 4.51
CA HIS A 238 -16.48 -13.57 3.48
C HIS A 238 -15.61 -14.79 3.78
N SER A 239 -14.88 -15.26 2.77
CA SER A 239 -14.00 -16.43 2.86
C SER A 239 -12.58 -16.19 2.37
N ALA A 240 -11.64 -16.94 2.91
CA ALA A 240 -10.28 -17.11 2.41
C ALA A 240 -9.91 -18.59 2.41
N GLN A 241 -9.19 -19.05 1.40
CA GLN A 241 -8.69 -20.42 1.30
C GLN A 241 -7.24 -20.44 0.83
N ASN A 242 -6.51 -21.51 1.18
CA ASN A 242 -5.10 -21.69 0.79
C ASN A 242 -4.20 -20.50 1.15
N THR A 243 -4.50 -19.81 2.27
CA THR A 243 -3.70 -18.66 2.71
C THR A 243 -2.42 -19.15 3.39
N LEU A 244 -1.27 -18.70 2.90
CA LEU A 244 0.02 -18.88 3.57
C LEU A 244 0.36 -17.63 4.38
N VAL A 245 0.60 -17.80 5.67
CA VAL A 245 1.01 -16.74 6.60
C VAL A 245 2.45 -17.00 7.03
N ASP A 246 3.38 -16.26 6.42
CA ASP A 246 4.82 -16.40 6.62
C ASP A 246 5.42 -15.26 7.45
N ASP A 247 6.74 -15.19 7.57
CA ASP A 247 7.44 -14.23 8.42
C ASP A 247 6.98 -12.78 8.19
N GLY A 248 6.40 -12.19 9.24
CA GLY A 248 5.84 -10.84 9.23
C GLY A 248 4.47 -10.69 8.57
N GLY A 249 3.88 -11.78 8.07
CA GLY A 249 2.52 -11.81 7.53
C GLY A 249 1.45 -11.86 8.63
N ILE A 250 0.29 -11.25 8.38
CA ILE A 250 -0.82 -11.22 9.33
C ILE A 250 -2.13 -11.63 8.65
N LEU A 251 -2.69 -12.77 9.05
CA LEU A 251 -4.08 -13.11 8.71
C LEU A 251 -4.99 -12.63 9.83
N ALA A 252 -5.96 -11.78 9.50
CA ALA A 252 -6.98 -11.33 10.42
C ALA A 252 -8.36 -11.79 9.96
N VAL A 253 -9.07 -12.53 10.81
CA VAL A 253 -10.38 -13.09 10.51
C VAL A 253 -11.39 -12.54 11.50
N SER A 254 -12.35 -11.78 10.99
CA SER A 254 -13.42 -11.19 11.80
C SER A 254 -14.42 -12.26 12.23
N ALA A 255 -15.20 -11.99 13.28
CA ALA A 255 -16.38 -12.80 13.59
C ALA A 255 -17.27 -12.97 12.34
N GLY A 256 -17.72 -14.20 12.10
CA GLY A 256 -18.47 -14.58 10.90
C GLY A 256 -17.65 -14.68 9.60
N GLY A 257 -16.37 -14.32 9.61
CA GLY A 257 -15.44 -14.59 8.51
C GLY A 257 -14.91 -16.04 8.55
N LYS A 258 -14.55 -16.58 7.38
CA LYS A 258 -14.08 -17.97 7.24
C LYS A 258 -12.71 -18.05 6.57
N ALA A 259 -11.74 -18.74 7.16
CA ALA A 259 -10.45 -19.03 6.55
C ALA A 259 -10.11 -20.52 6.62
N THR A 260 -9.98 -21.22 5.50
CA THR A 260 -9.67 -22.66 5.45
C THR A 260 -8.34 -22.94 4.77
N ASP A 261 -7.77 -24.12 5.04
CA ASP A 261 -6.47 -24.53 4.52
C ASP A 261 -5.36 -23.49 4.80
N VAL A 262 -5.45 -22.84 5.96
CA VAL A 262 -4.46 -21.86 6.40
C VAL A 262 -3.17 -22.57 6.74
N THR A 263 -2.05 -22.11 6.19
CA THR A 263 -0.72 -22.59 6.55
C THR A 263 0.02 -21.46 7.28
N MET A 264 0.34 -21.69 8.55
CA MET A 264 1.11 -20.75 9.38
C MET A 264 2.56 -21.24 9.50
N THR A 265 3.52 -20.45 9.04
CA THR A 265 4.96 -20.72 9.23
C THR A 265 5.55 -19.80 10.31
N SER A 266 6.82 -20.02 10.64
CA SER A 266 7.52 -19.23 11.68
C SER A 266 7.51 -17.75 11.32
N GLY A 267 7.11 -16.90 12.27
CA GLY A 267 7.05 -15.45 12.08
C GLY A 267 5.68 -14.92 11.62
N GLY A 268 4.76 -15.80 11.22
CA GLY A 268 3.38 -15.44 10.89
C GLY A 268 2.52 -15.15 12.12
N ALA A 269 1.45 -14.37 11.93
CA ALA A 269 0.51 -14.00 12.98
C ALA A 269 -0.95 -14.23 12.54
N LEU A 270 -1.76 -14.78 13.45
CA LEU A 270 -3.21 -14.91 13.31
C LEU A 270 -3.88 -13.96 14.30
N ILE A 271 -4.82 -13.15 13.81
CA ILE A 271 -5.71 -12.32 14.63
C ILE A 271 -7.15 -12.80 14.41
N ALA A 272 -7.80 -13.30 15.44
CA ALA A 272 -9.18 -13.77 15.35
C ALA A 272 -9.88 -13.70 16.72
N ASP A 273 -11.18 -13.98 16.72
CA ASP A 273 -11.94 -14.25 17.93
C ASP A 273 -12.76 -15.53 17.78
N SER A 274 -13.37 -16.00 18.86
CA SER A 274 -14.11 -17.27 18.86
C SER A 274 -15.38 -17.26 18.01
N GLY A 275 -15.78 -16.13 17.41
CA GLY A 275 -16.83 -16.04 16.39
C GLY A 275 -16.33 -16.23 14.95
N ALA A 276 -15.01 -16.29 14.72
CA ALA A 276 -14.44 -16.57 13.40
C ALA A 276 -14.40 -18.08 13.13
N THR A 277 -14.43 -18.48 11.85
CA THR A 277 -14.17 -19.87 11.46
C THR A 277 -12.81 -19.99 10.80
N VAL A 278 -11.86 -20.71 11.41
CA VAL A 278 -10.50 -20.86 10.88
C VAL A 278 -10.05 -22.30 10.98
N GLU A 279 -9.50 -22.86 9.90
CA GLU A 279 -8.92 -24.21 9.90
C GLU A 279 -7.55 -24.20 9.20
N GLY A 280 -6.58 -24.89 9.78
CA GLY A 280 -5.24 -24.89 9.20
C GLY A 280 -4.20 -25.68 9.98
N THR A 281 -2.94 -25.41 9.65
CA THR A 281 -1.76 -25.97 10.31
C THR A 281 -0.80 -24.88 10.75
N ASN A 282 -0.14 -25.10 11.87
CA ASN A 282 0.95 -24.29 12.39
C ASN A 282 2.11 -25.20 12.84
N ALA A 283 3.17 -24.65 13.43
CA ALA A 283 4.34 -25.42 13.89
C ALA A 283 4.01 -26.50 14.95
N SER A 284 2.87 -26.39 15.64
CA SER A 284 2.37 -27.37 16.62
C SER A 284 1.41 -28.40 16.02
N GLY A 285 1.12 -28.34 14.71
CA GLY A 285 0.22 -29.25 14.01
C GLY A 285 -1.07 -28.57 13.57
N LYS A 286 -2.17 -29.34 13.52
CA LYS A 286 -3.49 -28.82 13.14
C LYS A 286 -4.06 -27.89 14.20
N PHE A 287 -4.73 -26.83 13.76
CA PHE A 287 -5.51 -25.94 14.62
C PHE A 287 -6.86 -25.62 13.99
N SER A 288 -7.81 -25.24 14.83
CA SER A 288 -9.14 -24.81 14.37
C SER A 288 -9.78 -23.79 15.30
N ILE A 289 -10.68 -23.01 14.73
CA ILE A 289 -11.66 -22.15 15.40
C ILE A 289 -12.99 -22.44 14.69
N ASP A 290 -13.96 -22.96 15.42
CA ASP A 290 -15.34 -23.12 14.95
C ASP A 290 -16.16 -21.94 15.47
N GLY A 291 -16.44 -20.98 14.58
CA GLY A 291 -17.17 -19.77 14.91
C GLY A 291 -18.63 -20.00 15.30
N ILE A 292 -19.20 -21.16 14.96
CA ILE A 292 -20.59 -21.52 15.29
C ILE A 292 -20.67 -22.01 16.74
N SER A 293 -19.77 -22.91 17.14
CA SER A 293 -19.76 -23.43 18.52
C SER A 293 -18.93 -22.60 19.49
N GLY A 294 -18.11 -21.67 18.99
CA GLY A 294 -17.18 -20.88 19.79
C GLY A 294 -15.96 -21.67 20.27
N GLN A 295 -15.71 -22.86 19.70
CA GLN A 295 -14.62 -23.75 20.12
C GLN A 295 -13.37 -23.52 19.27
N ALA A 296 -12.27 -23.19 19.92
CA ALA A 296 -10.94 -23.13 19.33
C ALA A 296 -10.03 -24.22 19.90
N SER A 297 -9.11 -24.74 19.09
CA SER A 297 -8.14 -25.76 19.52
C SER A 297 -6.81 -25.61 18.77
N GLY A 298 -5.69 -25.82 19.48
CA GLY A 298 -4.36 -25.94 18.86
C GLY A 298 -3.77 -24.63 18.35
N LEU A 299 -4.30 -23.48 18.78
CA LEU A 299 -3.81 -22.16 18.37
C LEU A 299 -2.36 -21.95 18.82
N LEU A 300 -1.54 -21.38 17.94
CA LEU A 300 -0.20 -20.88 18.24
C LEU A 300 -0.21 -19.36 18.03
N LEU A 301 -0.13 -18.60 19.13
CA LEU A 301 -0.23 -17.15 19.13
C LEU A 301 1.17 -16.57 19.37
N GLU A 302 1.80 -16.08 18.31
CA GLU A 302 3.15 -15.50 18.31
C GLU A 302 3.20 -14.28 17.38
N ASN A 303 4.27 -13.49 17.46
CA ASN A 303 4.58 -12.42 16.49
C ASN A 303 3.50 -11.31 16.38
N GLY A 304 2.71 -11.11 17.43
CA GLY A 304 1.55 -10.21 17.41
C GLY A 304 0.23 -10.90 17.14
N GLY A 305 0.22 -12.22 16.94
CA GLY A 305 -0.98 -13.03 16.89
C GLY A 305 -1.83 -12.85 18.14
N SER A 306 -3.12 -12.68 17.95
CA SER A 306 -4.06 -12.33 19.01
C SER A 306 -5.34 -13.14 18.86
N PHE A 307 -5.79 -13.75 19.96
CA PHE A 307 -7.07 -14.44 20.00
C PHE A 307 -7.94 -13.97 21.15
N THR A 308 -9.21 -13.68 20.88
CA THR A 308 -10.20 -13.35 21.91
C THR A 308 -11.21 -14.49 22.05
N VAL A 309 -11.33 -15.02 23.26
CA VAL A 309 -12.38 -15.98 23.62
C VAL A 309 -13.59 -15.19 24.11
N ASN A 310 -14.65 -15.13 23.29
CA ASN A 310 -15.88 -14.43 23.64
C ASN A 310 -16.67 -15.18 24.72
N ALA A 311 -17.69 -14.52 25.29
CA ALA A 311 -18.58 -15.15 26.27
C ALA A 311 -19.21 -16.44 25.70
N GLY A 312 -19.15 -17.54 26.44
CA GLY A 312 -19.61 -18.86 26.00
C GLY A 312 -18.65 -19.62 25.08
N GLY A 313 -17.59 -18.97 24.58
CA GLY A 313 -16.54 -19.63 23.80
C GLY A 313 -15.56 -20.42 24.67
N GLN A 314 -14.83 -21.34 24.04
CA GLN A 314 -13.82 -22.16 24.69
C GLN A 314 -12.56 -22.28 23.82
N ALA A 315 -11.39 -22.03 24.39
CA ALA A 315 -10.11 -22.29 23.73
C ALA A 315 -9.34 -23.44 24.40
N GLY A 316 -9.07 -24.49 23.63
CA GLY A 316 -8.30 -25.66 24.01
C GLY A 316 -6.86 -25.62 23.50
N ASN A 317 -5.90 -26.14 24.26
CA ASN A 317 -4.54 -26.42 23.79
C ASN A 317 -3.86 -25.24 23.07
N THR A 318 -4.13 -24.02 23.53
CA THR A 318 -3.57 -22.80 22.95
C THR A 318 -2.17 -22.55 23.51
N THR A 319 -1.20 -22.32 22.64
CA THR A 319 0.15 -21.89 23.03
C THR A 319 0.31 -20.41 22.76
N VAL A 320 0.66 -19.64 23.79
CA VAL A 320 0.98 -18.22 23.65
C VAL A 320 2.49 -18.06 23.74
N GLY A 321 3.13 -17.63 22.65
CA GLY A 321 4.57 -17.40 22.60
C GLY A 321 4.92 -15.91 22.63
N HIS A 322 6.07 -15.56 22.05
CA HIS A 322 6.58 -14.20 22.10
C HIS A 322 5.64 -13.22 21.35
N ARG A 323 5.24 -12.12 22.02
CA ARG A 323 4.29 -11.10 21.51
C ARG A 323 2.91 -11.64 21.13
N GLY A 324 2.59 -12.89 21.47
CA GLY A 324 1.23 -13.41 21.35
C GLY A 324 0.31 -12.85 22.43
N THR A 325 -0.97 -12.72 22.12
CA THR A 325 -2.00 -12.27 23.07
C THR A 325 -3.18 -13.24 23.07
N LEU A 326 -3.59 -13.69 24.26
CA LEU A 326 -4.84 -14.43 24.46
C LEU A 326 -5.70 -13.64 25.43
N THR A 327 -6.85 -13.19 24.97
CA THR A 327 -7.82 -12.41 25.76
C THR A 327 -9.02 -13.27 26.09
N LEU A 328 -9.43 -13.27 27.36
CA LEU A 328 -10.61 -13.99 27.83
C LEU A 328 -11.70 -13.00 28.23
N ALA A 329 -12.81 -12.97 27.48
CA ALA A 329 -13.98 -12.19 27.88
C ALA A 329 -14.67 -12.83 29.09
N ALA A 330 -15.48 -12.05 29.82
CA ALA A 330 -16.27 -12.58 30.92
C ALA A 330 -17.18 -13.73 30.42
N GLY A 331 -17.04 -14.91 31.02
CA GLY A 331 -17.79 -16.11 30.62
C GLY A 331 -17.17 -16.93 29.48
N GLY A 332 -15.98 -16.57 28.98
CA GLY A 332 -15.18 -17.45 28.12
C GLY A 332 -14.42 -18.49 28.95
N ASN A 333 -14.02 -19.60 28.33
CA ASN A 333 -13.34 -20.70 29.02
C ASN A 333 -12.02 -21.11 28.35
N LEU A 334 -11.07 -21.62 29.13
CA LEU A 334 -9.83 -22.24 28.65
C LEU A 334 -9.80 -23.71 29.06
N SER A 335 -9.25 -24.56 28.21
CA SER A 335 -9.13 -25.99 28.48
C SER A 335 -7.82 -26.58 27.95
N GLY A 336 -7.43 -27.74 28.49
CA GLY A 336 -6.16 -28.36 28.13
C GLY A 336 -4.95 -27.59 28.66
N ARG A 337 -3.79 -27.74 28.02
CA ARG A 337 -2.55 -27.06 28.43
C ARG A 337 -2.43 -25.73 27.68
N THR A 338 -2.35 -24.63 28.42
CA THR A 338 -2.03 -23.30 27.89
C THR A 338 -0.67 -22.86 28.43
N PRO A 339 0.44 -23.17 27.74
CA PRO A 339 1.74 -22.63 28.10
C PRO A 339 1.74 -21.11 27.92
N LEU A 340 2.09 -20.38 28.98
CA LEU A 340 2.39 -18.96 28.94
C LEU A 340 3.90 -18.78 29.07
N PRO A 341 4.51 -17.80 28.37
CA PRO A 341 5.93 -17.55 28.50
C PRO A 341 6.21 -17.07 29.92
N VAL A 342 7.14 -17.73 30.61
CA VAL A 342 7.55 -17.34 31.96
C VAL A 342 8.22 -15.97 31.87
N LYS A 343 7.72 -14.95 32.58
CA LYS A 343 8.49 -13.71 32.78
C LYS A 343 9.84 -14.11 33.38
N SER A 344 10.92 -13.85 32.67
CA SER A 344 12.25 -13.96 33.26
C SER A 344 12.28 -13.05 34.50
N PRO A 345 12.68 -13.53 35.69
CA PRO A 345 12.86 -12.64 36.83
C PRO A 345 13.91 -11.60 36.42
N ALA A 346 13.58 -10.32 36.63
CA ALA A 346 14.52 -9.23 36.42
C ALA A 346 15.79 -9.55 37.21
N ALA A 347 16.92 -9.66 36.52
CA ALA A 347 18.21 -9.68 37.18
C ALA A 347 18.38 -8.34 37.90
N GLN A 348 18.61 -8.41 39.22
CA GLN A 348 18.95 -7.27 40.07
C GLN A 348 20.31 -6.69 39.70
#